data_AF-A0A6V7M7R1-F1
#
_entry.id   AF-A0A6V7M7R1-F1
#
_cell.length_a   1.000
_cell.length_b   1.000
_cell.length_c   1.000
_cell.angle_alpha   90.00
_cell.angle_beta   90.00
_cell.angle_gamma   90.00
#
_symmetry.space_group_name_H-M   'P 1'
#
loop_
_entity.id
_entity.type
_entity.pdbx_description
1 polymer ?
#
loop_
_entity_poly.entity_id
_entity_poly.type
_entity_poly.pdbx_seq_one_letter_code
_entity_poly.pdbx_strand_id
1 'polypeptide(L)' 'REKVVGWYHTGPKLHQNDVAINELIRRYCPNSVLVIIDAKPKDLGLPTEAYQAVEEVHD' A
#
# COMPACT_ATOMS: atom_id res chain seq x y z
N ARG A 1 10.02 17.98 11.33
CA ARG A 1 9.78 16.73 12.09
C ARG A 1 9.10 15.76 11.14
N GLU A 2 9.66 14.58 10.96
CA GLU A 2 9.15 13.56 10.03
C GLU A 2 7.92 12.86 10.62
N LYS A 3 7.03 12.35 9.75
CA LYS A 3 5.81 11.62 10.12
C LYS A 3 5.63 10.42 9.19
N VAL A 4 5.06 9.34 9.72
CA VAL A 4 4.65 8.17 8.93
C VAL A 4 3.40 8.50 8.13
N VAL A 5 3.42 8.19 6.83
CA VAL A 5 2.31 8.45 5.90
C VAL A 5 1.72 7.18 5.26
N GLY A 6 2.29 6.02 5.58
CA GLY A 6 1.91 4.76 4.95
C GLY A 6 2.98 3.69 5.12
N TRP A 7 2.96 2.70 4.25
CA TRP A 7 3.87 1.56 4.23
C TRP A 7 4.07 1.05 2.80
N TYR A 8 5.07 0.20 2.58
CA TYR A 8 5.37 -0.34 1.26
C TYR A 8 5.80 -1.80 1.34
N HIS A 9 5.64 -2.53 0.23
CA HIS A 9 6.27 -3.85 0.04
C HIS A 9 6.78 -4.01 -1.39
N THR A 10 7.67 -4.98 -1.60
CA THR A 10 8.43 -5.17 -2.84
C THR A 10 7.65 -5.87 -3.97
N GLY A 11 6.32 -5.78 -3.95
CA GLY A 11 5.45 -6.32 -5.00
C GLY A 11 5.59 -7.82 -5.26
N PRO A 12 5.25 -8.31 -6.48
CA PRO A 12 4.81 -7.52 -7.65
C PRO A 12 3.31 -7.19 -7.66
N LYS A 13 2.52 -7.77 -6.75
CA LYS A 13 1.05 -7.69 -6.76
C LYS A 13 0.51 -7.48 -5.36
N LEU A 14 -0.73 -7.02 -5.28
CA LEU A 14 -1.52 -7.03 -4.05
C LEU A 14 -1.73 -8.46 -3.55
N HIS A 15 -1.71 -8.60 -2.23
CA HIS A 15 -2.02 -9.81 -1.51
C HIS A 15 -3.16 -9.55 -0.53
N GLN A 16 -3.94 -10.59 -0.24
CA GLN A 16 -5.07 -10.48 0.69
C GLN A 16 -4.62 -10.03 2.11
N ASN A 17 -3.40 -10.39 2.50
CA ASN A 17 -2.80 -9.98 3.78
C ASN A 17 -2.54 -8.47 3.87
N ASP A 18 -2.49 -7.74 2.75
CA ASP A 18 -2.23 -6.30 2.75
C ASP A 18 -3.34 -5.53 3.46
N VAL A 19 -4.58 -6.02 3.40
CA VAL A 19 -5.70 -5.45 4.15
C VAL A 19 -5.45 -5.56 5.65
N ALA A 20 -5.04 -6.73 6.13
CA ALA A 20 -4.77 -6.96 7.55
C ALA A 20 -3.58 -6.12 8.06
N ILE A 21 -2.52 -5.98 7.25
CA ILE A 21 -1.38 -5.12 7.56
C ILE A 21 -1.83 -3.66 7.60
N ASN A 22 -2.61 -3.21 6.62
CA ASN A 22 -3.09 -1.83 6.58
C ASN A 22 -3.94 -1.48 7.81
N GLU A 23 -4.81 -2.39 8.28
CA GLU A 23 -5.58 -2.19 9.51
C GLU A 23 -4.70 -2.04 10.76
N LEU A 24 -3.55 -2.71 10.81
CA LEU A 24 -2.56 -2.48 11.88
C LEU A 24 -1.89 -1.11 11.76
N ILE A 25 -1.51 -0.70 10.55
CA ILE A 25 -0.84 0.59 10.28
C ILE A 25 -1.79 1.77 10.51
N ARG A 26 -3.10 1.64 10.24
CA ARG A 26 -4.12 2.68 10.44
C ARG A 26 -4.19 3.19 11.88
N ARG A 27 -3.74 2.40 12.86
CA ARG A 27 -3.61 2.81 14.28
C ARG A 27 -2.59 3.94 14.49
N TYR A 28 -1.62 4.07 13.58
CA TYR A 28 -0.57 5.10 13.61
C TYR A 28 -0.78 6.16 12.52
N CYS A 29 -1.34 5.78 11.38
CA CYS A 29 -1.60 6.65 10.24
C CYS A 29 -3.00 6.37 9.65
N PRO A 30 -4.04 7.12 10.07
CA PRO A 30 -5.42 6.85 9.65
C PRO A 30 -5.63 6.87 8.12
N ASN A 31 -4.88 7.73 7.44
CA ASN A 31 -4.88 7.89 5.98
C ASN A 31 -3.68 7.17 5.34
N SER A 32 -3.37 5.97 5.82
CA SER A 32 -2.25 5.15 5.34
C SER A 32 -2.40 4.84 3.85
N VAL A 33 -1.31 5.06 3.10
CA VAL A 33 -1.16 4.63 1.70
C VAL A 33 -0.26 3.41 1.65
N LEU A 34 -0.67 2.39 0.89
CA LEU A 34 0.20 1.29 0.50
C LEU A 34 0.90 1.64 -0.82
N VAL A 35 2.22 1.57 -0.86
CA VAL A 35 2.98 1.63 -2.12
C VAL A 35 3.60 0.28 -2.42
N ILE A 36 3.27 -0.29 -3.57
CA ILE A 36 3.98 -1.43 -4.13
C ILE A 36 5.18 -0.89 -4.90
N ILE A 37 6.38 -1.39 -4.61
CA ILE A 37 7.59 -1.06 -5.35
C ILE A 37 8.12 -2.29 -6.10
N ASP A 38 8.51 -2.12 -7.36
CA ASP A 38 9.28 -3.12 -8.09
C ASP A 38 10.77 -2.89 -7.83
N ALA A 39 11.38 -3.78 -7.04
CA ALA A 39 12.80 -3.71 -6.72
C ALA A 39 13.71 -4.11 -7.90
N LYS A 40 13.16 -4.73 -8.95
CA LYS A 40 13.88 -5.18 -10.15
C LYS A 40 13.06 -4.82 -11.41
N PRO A 41 12.91 -3.53 -11.72
CA PRO A 41 12.08 -3.08 -12.82
C PRO A 41 12.56 -3.65 -14.15
N LYS A 42 11.64 -4.32 -14.85
CA LYS A 42 11.87 -4.87 -16.19
C LYS A 42 11.17 -4.09 -17.30
N ASP A 43 10.11 -3.36 -16.94
CA ASP A 43 9.27 -2.61 -17.87
C ASP A 43 9.65 -1.13 -17.87
N LEU A 44 9.38 -0.44 -18.99
CA LEU A 44 9.66 0.99 -19.21
C LEU A 44 8.74 1.96 -18.41
N GLY A 45 7.91 1.43 -17.50
CA GLY A 45 6.95 2.20 -16.71
C GLY A 45 7.47 2.71 -15.36
N LEU A 46 6.60 3.36 -14.60
CA LEU A 46 6.90 3.69 -13.20
C LEU A 46 7.03 2.38 -12.40
N PRO A 47 8.09 2.21 -11.58
CA PRO A 47 8.30 1.00 -10.80
C PRO A 47 7.46 0.98 -9.52
N THR A 48 6.38 1.77 -9.46
CA THR A 48 5.61 1.99 -8.24
C THR A 48 4.12 2.14 -8.52
N GLU A 49 3.29 1.51 -7.69
CA GLU A 49 1.85 1.65 -7.69
C GLU A 49 1.38 1.99 -6.28
N ALA A 50 0.49 2.99 -6.14
CA ALA A 50 0.00 3.45 -4.85
C ALA A 50 -1.50 3.12 -4.70
N TYR A 51 -1.87 2.62 -3.53
CA TYR A 51 -3.21 2.15 -3.20
C TYR A 51 -3.68 2.74 -1.88
N GLN A 52 -4.99 2.98 -1.81
CA GLN A 52 -5.69 3.35 -0.60
C GLN A 52 -6.77 2.32 -0.31
N ALA A 53 -6.86 1.86 0.93
CA ALA A 53 -7.94 0.97 1.34
C ALA A 53 -9.25 1.74 1.43
N VAL A 54 -10.29 1.21 0.79
CA VAL A 54 -11.66 1.74 0.79
C VAL A 54 -12.62 0.63 1.21
N GLU A 55 -13.65 0.98 1.98
CA GLU A 55 -14.73 0.06 2.32
C GLU A 55 -15.87 0.24 1.31
N GLU A 56 -16.24 -0.83 0.61
CA GLU A 56 -17.37 -0.84 -0.32
C GLU A 56 -18.55 -1.60 0.30
N VAL A 57 -19.68 -0.91 0.46
CA VAL A 57 -20.95 -1.52 0.85
C VAL A 57 -21.66 -2.00 -0.42
N HIS A 58 -21.97 -3.29 -0.49
CA HIS A 58 -22.75 -3.87 -1.59
C HIS A 58 -24.21 -4.02 -1.12
N ASP A 59 -25.14 -3.43 -1.87
CA ASP A 59 -26.60 -3.54 -1.66
C ASP A 59 -27.15 -4.95 -2.00
#